data_AF-A0A0N8WLR2-F1
#
_entry.id   AF-A0A0N8WLR2-F1
#
_cell.length_a   1.000
_cell.length_b   1.000
_cell.length_c   1.000
_cell.angle_alpha   90.00
_cell.angle_beta   90.00
_cell.angle_gamma   90.00
#
_symmetry.space_group_name_H-M   'P 1'
#
loop_
_entity.id
_entity.type
_entity.pdbx_description
1 polymer ?
#
loop_
_entity_poly.entity_id
_entity_poly.type
_entity_poly.pdbx_seq_one_letter_code
_entity_poly.pdbx_strand_id
1 'polypeptide(L)'
;MVELNIAVLYSYKKAGVSIVDHHTAARQFQLFEQQEKAAGRHVTGDWTWLIPPLSPATTHIFHRTYDNTTMLPNFFYQDRPYERQKGEEQ
;
A
#
# COMPACT_ATOMS: atom_id res chain seq x y z
N MET A 1 -12.64 -7.98 15.18
CA MET A 1 -11.96 -7.72 13.88
C MET A 1 -10.55 -8.32 13.84
N VAL A 2 -9.93 -8.61 14.99
CA VAL A 2 -8.59 -9.20 15.08
C VAL A 2 -8.63 -10.70 14.74
N GLU A 3 -9.68 -11.38 15.17
CA GLU A 3 -9.89 -12.82 15.03
C GLU A 3 -10.01 -13.25 13.57
N LEU A 4 -10.74 -12.46 12.75
CA LEU A 4 -10.85 -12.69 11.31
C LEU A 4 -9.49 -12.52 10.61
N ASN A 5 -8.72 -11.49 10.96
CA ASN A 5 -7.38 -11.29 10.41
C ASN A 5 -6.44 -12.45 10.76
N ILE A 6 -6.50 -12.93 12.01
CA ILE A 6 -5.74 -14.12 12.43
C ILE A 6 -6.13 -15.34 11.60
N ALA A 7 -7.44 -15.56 11.39
CA ALA A 7 -7.92 -16.70 10.61
C ALA A 7 -7.46 -16.64 9.14
N VAL A 8 -7.45 -15.45 8.52
CA VAL A 8 -6.94 -15.25 7.15
C VAL A 8 -5.45 -15.59 7.09
N LEU A 9 -4.62 -15.00 7.96
CA LEU A 9 -3.17 -15.24 7.97
C LEU A 9 -2.84 -16.72 8.24
N TYR A 10 -3.55 -17.35 9.18
CA TYR A 10 -3.39 -18.77 9.48
C TYR A 10 -3.70 -19.65 8.28
N SER A 11 -4.79 -19.37 7.57
CA SER A 11 -5.24 -20.18 6.43
C SER A 11 -4.26 -20.12 5.26
N TYR A 12 -3.76 -18.93 4.92
CA TYR A 12 -2.73 -18.76 3.90
C TYR A 12 -1.44 -19.49 4.26
N LYS A 13 -0.98 -19.34 5.51
CA LYS A 13 0.20 -20.05 6.02
C LYS A 13 0.01 -21.58 5.94
N LYS A 14 -1.15 -22.09 6.33
CA LYS A 14 -1.48 -23.52 6.28
C LYS A 14 -1.48 -24.06 4.86
N ALA A 15 -1.89 -23.25 3.88
CA ALA A 15 -1.90 -23.61 2.46
C ALA A 15 -0.55 -23.41 1.75
N GLY A 16 0.49 -22.91 2.45
CA GLY A 16 1.78 -22.59 1.84
C GLY A 16 1.74 -21.40 0.88
N VAL A 17 0.70 -20.56 0.97
CA VAL A 17 0.53 -19.37 0.12
C VAL A 17 1.15 -18.17 0.83
N SER A 18 1.96 -17.40 0.10
CA SER A 18 2.61 -16.20 0.64
C SER A 18 1.58 -15.12 0.97
N ILE A 19 1.70 -14.55 2.17
CA ILE A 19 0.95 -13.39 2.63
C ILE A 19 1.80 -12.63 3.65
N VAL A 20 1.64 -11.32 3.73
CA VAL A 20 2.35 -10.46 4.68
C VAL A 20 1.31 -9.74 5.55
N ASP A 21 1.51 -9.75 6.86
CA ASP A 21 0.69 -8.98 7.79
C ASP A 21 1.06 -7.48 7.77
N HIS A 22 0.13 -6.62 8.20
CA HIS A 22 0.30 -5.18 8.11
C HIS A 22 1.45 -4.61 8.97
N HIS A 23 1.79 -5.23 10.11
CA HIS A 23 2.95 -4.78 10.90
C HIS A 23 4.26 -5.12 10.19
N THR A 24 4.34 -6.32 9.59
CA THR A 24 5.50 -6.72 8.79
C THR A 24 5.62 -5.86 7.54
N ALA A 25 4.52 -5.58 6.84
CA ALA A 25 4.50 -4.68 5.69
C ALA A 25 4.99 -3.26 6.07
N ALA A 26 4.51 -2.70 7.19
CA ALA A 26 4.98 -1.40 7.66
C ALA A 26 6.49 -1.40 7.98
N ARG A 27 7.02 -2.45 8.62
CA ARG A 27 8.47 -2.59 8.85
C ARG A 27 9.27 -2.71 7.56
N GLN A 28 8.75 -3.43 6.57
CA GLN A 28 9.38 -3.54 5.24
C GLN A 28 9.40 -2.17 4.54
N PHE A 29 8.32 -1.40 4.66
CA PHE A 29 8.29 -0.02 4.16
C PHE A 29 9.31 0.87 4.88
N GLN A 30 9.47 0.73 6.20
CA GLN A 30 10.51 1.44 6.96
C GLN A 30 11.93 1.10 6.48
N LEU A 31 12.18 -0.15 6.08
CA LEU A 31 13.46 -0.56 5.51
C LEU A 31 13.67 0.06 4.12
N PHE A 32 12.63 0.10 3.29
CA PHE A 32 12.65 0.79 2.00
C PHE A 32 13.00 2.28 2.16
N GLU A 33 12.37 3.00 3.10
CA GLU A 33 12.68 4.41 3.37
C GLU A 33 14.16 4.63 3.72
N GLN A 34 14.75 3.71 4.51
CA GLN A 34 16.16 3.78 4.87
C GLN A 34 17.08 3.57 3.66
N GLN A 35 16.73 2.64 2.77
CA GLN A 35 17.50 2.36 1.56
C GLN A 35 17.43 3.52 0.57
N GLU A 36 16.25 4.10 0.35
CA GLU A 36 16.09 5.30 -0.50
C GLU A 36 16.92 6.46 0.04
N LYS A 37 16.86 6.70 1.35
CA LYS A 37 17.65 7.74 2.00
C LYS A 37 19.16 7.48 1.85
N ALA A 38 19.62 6.24 2.04
CA ALA A 38 21.02 5.87 1.86
C ALA A 38 21.49 6.08 0.41
N ALA A 39 20.58 5.94 -0.56
CA ALA A 39 20.84 6.19 -1.96
C ALA A 39 20.59 7.66 -2.39
N GLY A 40 20.29 8.56 -1.45
CA GLY A 40 20.04 9.98 -1.72
C GLY A 40 18.71 10.28 -2.43
N ARG A 41 17.79 9.31 -2.49
CA ARG A 41 16.47 9.46 -3.12
C ARG A 41 15.41 9.85 -2.09
N HIS A 42 14.40 10.58 -2.56
CA HIS A 42 13.27 11.00 -1.75
C HIS A 42 12.12 10.01 -1.93
N VAL A 43 11.44 9.68 -0.83
CA VAL A 43 10.24 8.84 -0.86
C VAL A 43 9.02 9.71 -1.03
N THR A 44 8.20 9.38 -2.03
CA THR A 44 6.86 9.94 -2.21
C THR A 44 5.80 8.88 -1.92
N GLY A 45 4.60 9.30 -1.55
CA GLY A 45 3.47 8.40 -1.33
C GLY A 45 2.24 9.08 -0.73
N ASP A 46 1.08 8.49 -1.00
CA ASP A 46 -0.18 8.90 -0.37
C ASP A 46 -0.33 8.22 1.00
N TRP A 47 -0.28 9.02 2.07
CA TRP A 47 -0.41 8.52 3.44
C TRP A 47 -1.69 7.70 3.66
N THR A 48 -2.79 8.06 3.00
CA THR A 48 -4.09 7.37 3.15
C THR A 48 -4.06 5.95 2.62
N TRP A 49 -3.17 5.65 1.68
CA TRP A 49 -2.94 4.32 1.12
C TRP A 49 -1.87 3.53 1.88
N LEU A 50 -0.89 4.23 2.47
CA LEU A 50 0.22 3.60 3.20
C LEU A 50 -0.17 3.16 4.62
N ILE A 51 -1.08 3.89 5.27
CA ILE A 51 -1.48 3.59 6.65
C ILE A 51 -2.29 2.29 6.73
N PRO A 52 -1.97 1.34 7.63
CA PRO A 52 -2.77 0.14 7.79
C PRO A 52 -4.21 0.45 8.23
N PRO A 53 -5.23 -0.23 7.66
CA PRO A 53 -6.63 0.01 8.02
C PRO A 53 -7.01 -0.55 9.39
N LEU A 54 -6.16 -1.39 9.98
CA LEU A 54 -6.32 -1.92 11.33
C LEU A 54 -5.10 -1.52 12.19
N SER A 55 -5.37 -1.06 13.40
CA SER A 55 -4.34 -0.65 14.37
C SER A 55 -3.32 0.38 13.82
N PRO A 56 -3.73 1.44 13.11
CA PRO A 56 -2.80 2.34 12.40
C PRO A 56 -1.75 2.95 13.32
N ALA A 57 -2.16 3.42 14.50
CA ALA A 57 -1.30 4.04 15.51
C ALA A 57 -0.20 3.12 16.10
N THR A 58 -0.22 1.83 15.76
CA THR A 58 0.82 0.87 16.16
C THR A 58 1.95 0.75 15.14
N THR A 59 1.90 1.54 14.06
CA THR A 59 2.92 1.55 12.99
C THR A 59 3.59 2.91 12.89
N HIS A 60 4.83 2.96 12.40
CA HIS A 60 5.58 4.21 12.29
C HIS A 60 4.95 5.18 11.28
N ILE A 61 4.23 4.66 10.28
CA ILE A 61 3.55 5.41 9.22
C ILE A 61 2.53 6.40 9.83
N PHE A 62 1.87 6.05 10.93
CA PHE A 62 0.88 6.92 11.59
C PHE A 62 1.47 8.26 12.03
N HIS A 63 2.74 8.27 12.42
CA HIS A 63 3.43 9.45 12.95
C HIS A 63 4.24 10.20 11.88
N ARG A 64 4.05 9.87 10.60
CA ARG A 64 4.79 10.44 9.48
C ARG A 64 3.85 11.14 8.52
N THR A 65 4.38 12.16 7.84
CA THR A 65 3.78 12.75 6.65
C THR A 65 4.61 12.32 5.44
N TYR A 66 3.94 12.13 4.31
CA TYR A 66 4.55 11.75 3.04
C TYR A 66 4.20 12.80 2.00
N ASP A 67 5.17 13.17 1.19
CA ASP A 67 4.94 14.01 0.02
C ASP A 67 4.26 13.17 -1.07
N ASN A 68 3.10 13.61 -1.57
CA ASN A 68 2.34 12.90 -2.59
C ASN A 68 2.64 13.42 -4.01
N THR A 69 3.84 13.95 -4.23
CA THR A 69 4.29 14.38 -5.55
C THR A 69 4.37 13.19 -6.51
N THR A 70 3.72 13.34 -7.66
CA THR A 70 3.77 12.34 -8.75
C THR A 70 5.10 12.47 -9.49
N MET A 71 5.87 11.39 -9.49
CA MET A 71 7.12 11.24 -10.26
C MET A 71 6.88 10.28 -11.43
N LEU A 72 7.63 10.44 -12.53
CA LEU A 72 7.61 9.51 -13.67
C LEU A 72 8.89 8.65 -13.68
N PRO A 73 8.85 7.39 -14.15
CA PRO A 73 7.67 6.66 -14.65
C PRO A 73 6.68 6.27 -13.53
N ASN A 74 5.38 6.14 -13.84
CA ASN A 74 4.33 5.86 -12.84
C ASN A 74 3.16 5.02 -13.37
N PHE A 75 2.34 4.52 -12.45
CA PHE A 75 1.05 3.88 -12.72
C PHE A 75 -0.09 4.89 -12.57
N PHE A 76 -1.07 4.84 -13.49
CA PHE A 76 -2.21 5.74 -13.50
C PHE A 76 -3.52 4.95 -13.57
N TYR A 77 -4.57 5.51 -12.95
CA TYR A 77 -5.92 5.02 -13.18
C TYR A 77 -6.29 5.17 -14.65
N GLN A 78 -7.04 4.19 -15.16
CA GLN A 78 -7.59 4.18 -16.51
C GLN A 78 -9.09 4.02 -16.43
N ASP A 79 -9.78 4.53 -17.44
CA ASP A 79 -11.21 4.31 -17.58
C ASP A 79 -11.50 2.81 -17.71
N ARG A 80 -12.64 2.39 -17.15
CA ARG A 80 -13.07 1.00 -17.22
C ARG A 80 -13.36 0.64 -18.68
N PRO A 81 -12.76 -0.43 -19.24
CA PRO A 81 -12.88 -0.74 -20.66
C PRO A 81 -14.30 -1.14 -21.11
N TYR A 82 -15.20 -1.44 -20.16
CA TYR A 82 -16.58 -1.85 -20.41
C TYR A 82 -17.62 -0.74 -20.16
N GLU A 83 -17.20 0.42 -19.67
CA GLU A 83 -18.10 1.58 -19.56
C GLU A 83 -18.12 2.28 -20.92
N ARG A 84 -19.26 2.22 -21.61
CA ARG A 84 -19.45 2.82 -22.93
C ARG A 84 -19.08 4.30 -22.84
N GLN A 85 -18.11 4.75 -23.65
CA GLN A 85 -17.79 6.17 -23.76
C GLN A 85 -19.07 6.92 -24.13
N LYS A 86 -19.42 7.96 -23.36
CA LYS A 86 -20.64 8.76 -23.57
C LYS A 86 -20.60 9.63 -24.85
N GLY A 87 -19.98 9.16 -25.93
CA GLY A 87 -19.74 9.93 -27.16
C GLY A 87 -20.04 9.20 -28.48
N GLU A 88 -20.52 7.95 -28.45
CA GLU A 88 -20.94 7.23 -29.65
C GLU A 88 -22.47 7.11 -29.69
N GLU A 89 -23.16 8.25 -29.83
CA GLU A 89 -24.52 8.27 -30.37
C GLU A 89 -24.42 8.71 -31.83
N GLN A 90 -24.84 7.81 -32.73
CA GLN A 90 -24.95 8.02 -34.18
C GLN A 90 -26.09 8.97 -34.52
#